data_AF-A0A1B6EYE1-F1
#
_entry.id   AF-A0A1B6EYE1-F1
#
_cell.length_a   1.000
_cell.length_b   1.000
_cell.length_c   1.000
_cell.angle_alpha   90.00
_cell.angle_beta   90.00
_cell.angle_gamma   90.00
#
_symmetry.space_group_name_H-M   'P 1'
#
loop_
_entity.id
_entity.type
_entity.pdbx_description
1 polymer ?
#
loop_
_entity_poly.entity_id
_entity_poly.type
_entity_poly.pdbx_seq_one_letter_code
_entity_poly.pdbx_strand_id
1 'polypeptide(L)'
;RCKEECVVADKKRSYPGSIGTWFVQDQLVTDSQRQMRAHFQGSVPHGDKLLYSSIVHKFDRHGYKKRDRVLLLTTTTLYLVVEEGKHFKSKHKLPLTAITKVEITSQSDRFILLRLSPEHHKTDKG
;
A
#
# COMPACT_ATOMS: atom_id res chain seq x y z
N ARG A 1 -17.44 7.78 -8.48
CA ARG A 1 -18.31 6.91 -7.65
C ARG A 1 -18.45 5.50 -8.22
N CYS A 2 -18.75 5.28 -9.50
CA CYS A 2 -18.99 3.92 -10.04
C CYS A 2 -17.80 2.94 -9.99
N LYS A 3 -16.54 3.37 -9.85
CA LYS A 3 -15.38 2.46 -10.01
C LYS A 3 -15.29 1.39 -8.93
N GLU A 4 -15.58 1.69 -7.67
CA GLU A 4 -15.47 0.70 -6.60
C GLU A 4 -16.68 -0.22 -6.51
N GLU A 5 -17.87 0.36 -6.68
CA GLU A 5 -19.14 -0.37 -6.64
C GLU A 5 -19.14 -1.49 -7.68
N CYS A 6 -18.72 -1.22 -8.93
CA CYS A 6 -18.62 -2.26 -9.96
C CYS A 6 -17.60 -3.38 -9.63
N VAL A 7 -16.56 -3.05 -8.86
CA VAL A 7 -15.46 -3.99 -8.56
C VAL A 7 -15.78 -4.85 -7.35
N VAL A 8 -16.41 -4.29 -6.32
CA VAL A 8 -16.48 -4.89 -4.97
C VAL A 8 -17.91 -5.08 -4.45
N ALA A 9 -18.91 -4.36 -4.98
CA ALA A 9 -20.29 -4.53 -4.55
C ALA A 9 -20.75 -5.98 -4.75
N ASP A 10 -21.45 -6.51 -3.75
CA ASP A 10 -21.94 -7.89 -3.64
C ASP A 10 -20.88 -9.00 -3.68
N LYS A 11 -19.61 -8.66 -3.87
CA LYS A 11 -18.47 -9.62 -3.92
C LYS A 11 -17.69 -9.67 -2.61
N LYS A 12 -17.79 -8.63 -1.77
CA LYS A 12 -17.10 -8.52 -0.48
C LYS A 12 -18.09 -8.23 0.64
N ARG A 13 -18.16 -9.14 1.63
CA ARG A 13 -19.08 -9.01 2.77
C ARG A 13 -18.87 -7.74 3.61
N SER A 14 -17.67 -7.18 3.63
CA SER A 14 -17.39 -5.93 4.35
C SER A 14 -17.80 -4.67 3.58
N TYR A 15 -18.17 -4.76 2.30
CA TYR A 15 -18.47 -3.58 1.47
C TYR A 15 -19.64 -2.74 2.00
N PRO A 16 -20.80 -3.30 2.44
CA PRO A 16 -21.89 -2.49 2.98
C PRO A 16 -21.47 -1.62 4.16
N GLY A 17 -20.58 -2.12 5.02
CA GLY A 17 -20.05 -1.36 6.17
C GLY A 17 -19.03 -0.28 5.79
N SER A 18 -18.50 -0.28 4.56
CA SER A 18 -17.64 0.79 4.07
C SER A 18 -18.43 1.99 3.53
N ILE A 19 -19.71 1.79 3.20
CA ILE A 19 -20.59 2.83 2.68
C ILE A 19 -20.80 3.87 3.79
N GLY A 20 -20.55 5.14 3.48
CA GLY A 20 -20.66 6.27 4.42
C GLY A 20 -19.32 6.74 4.99
N THR A 21 -18.24 5.97 4.83
CA THR A 21 -16.88 6.46 5.12
C THR A 21 -16.30 7.13 3.89
N TRP A 22 -15.81 8.37 4.04
CA TRP A 22 -15.19 9.09 2.92
C TRP A 22 -13.79 8.57 2.61
N PHE A 23 -13.45 8.56 1.32
CA PHE A 23 -12.08 8.30 0.88
C PHE A 23 -11.19 9.47 1.28
N VAL A 24 -10.11 9.17 1.99
CA VAL A 24 -9.10 10.14 2.39
C VAL A 24 -7.79 9.77 1.72
N GLN A 25 -7.09 10.77 1.18
CA GLN A 25 -5.80 10.56 0.48
C GLN A 25 -4.66 10.22 1.45
N ASP A 26 -4.77 10.64 2.71
CA ASP A 26 -3.77 10.41 3.72
C ASP A 26 -4.40 9.79 4.97
N GLN A 27 -3.99 8.56 5.29
CA GLN A 27 -4.43 7.79 6.45
C GLN A 27 -3.32 7.69 7.51
N LEU A 28 -2.34 8.59 7.48
CA LEU A 28 -1.26 8.65 8.47
C LEU A 28 -1.73 9.31 9.77
N VAL A 29 -1.38 8.67 10.87
CA VAL A 29 -1.91 8.98 12.21
C VAL A 29 -0.96 9.88 12.99
N THR A 30 0.34 9.63 12.90
CA THR A 30 1.34 10.35 13.71
C THR A 30 2.00 11.49 12.95
N ASP A 31 2.47 12.50 13.68
CA ASP A 31 3.17 13.64 13.06
C ASP A 31 4.49 13.21 12.40
N SER A 32 5.18 12.21 12.96
CA SER A 32 6.39 11.66 12.36
C SER A 32 6.12 11.05 10.99
N GLN A 33 5.00 10.32 10.83
CA GLN A 33 4.57 9.77 9.54
C GLN A 33 4.22 10.88 8.53
N ARG A 34 3.57 11.96 8.97
CA ARG A 34 3.25 13.09 8.08
C ARG A 34 4.51 13.82 7.63
N GLN A 35 5.48 14.01 8.52
CA GLN A 35 6.79 14.58 8.18
C GLN A 35 7.55 13.68 7.20
N MET A 36 7.50 12.36 7.40
CA MET A 36 8.04 11.38 6.44
C MET A 36 7.46 11.57 5.06
N ARG A 37 6.12 11.65 4.98
CA ARG A 37 5.40 11.80 3.72
C ARG A 37 5.85 13.06 2.98
N ALA A 38 5.97 14.17 3.70
CA ALA A 38 6.46 15.43 3.15
C ALA A 38 7.91 15.32 2.64
N HIS A 39 8.80 14.70 3.41
CA HIS A 39 10.18 14.45 2.99
C HIS A 39 10.24 13.54 1.76
N PHE A 40 9.46 12.45 1.76
CA PHE A 40 9.39 11.52 0.65
C PHE A 40 8.92 12.21 -0.62
N GLN A 41 7.92 13.10 -0.54
CA GLN A 41 7.42 13.86 -1.68
C GLN A 41 8.51 14.66 -2.41
N GLY A 42 9.51 15.18 -1.69
CA GLY A 42 10.68 15.83 -2.30
C GLY A 42 11.68 14.87 -2.96
N SER A 43 11.67 13.60 -2.56
CA SER A 43 12.54 12.54 -3.12
C SER A 43 11.92 11.77 -4.30
N VAL A 44 10.63 11.99 -4.58
CA VAL A 44 9.94 11.33 -5.69
C VAL A 44 10.54 11.82 -7.02
N PRO A 45 10.87 10.91 -7.97
CA PRO A 45 11.43 11.30 -9.26
C PRO A 45 10.58 12.33 -10.01
N HIS A 46 11.23 13.17 -10.81
CA HIS A 46 10.54 14.21 -11.58
C HIS A 46 9.45 13.61 -12.48
N GLY A 47 8.22 14.11 -12.33
CA GLY A 47 7.03 13.61 -13.06
C GLY A 47 6.20 12.55 -12.32
N ASP A 48 6.74 11.93 -11.26
CA ASP A 48 5.98 11.02 -10.40
C ASP A 48 5.36 11.80 -9.23
N LYS A 49 4.12 11.50 -8.86
CA LYS A 49 3.38 12.21 -7.81
C LYS A 49 2.90 11.25 -6.74
N LEU A 50 3.05 11.63 -5.47
CA LEU A 50 2.49 10.90 -4.35
C LEU A 50 0.96 11.09 -4.29
N LEU A 51 0.21 9.98 -4.38
CA LEU A 51 -1.25 9.96 -4.48
C LEU A 51 -1.93 9.55 -3.18
N TYR A 52 -1.36 8.56 -2.48
CA TYR A 52 -1.99 7.98 -1.29
C TYR A 52 -0.97 7.48 -0.29
N SER A 53 -1.28 7.62 1.00
CA SER A 53 -0.47 7.13 2.11
C SER A 53 -1.32 6.44 3.18
N SER A 54 -0.85 5.31 3.68
CA SER A 54 -1.56 4.56 4.73
C SER A 54 -0.64 3.63 5.51
N ILE A 55 -1.07 3.23 6.70
CA ILE A 55 -0.37 2.24 7.53
C ILE A 55 -0.84 0.85 7.13
N VAL A 56 0.10 -0.06 6.90
CA VAL A 56 -0.19 -1.44 6.50
C VAL A 56 0.64 -2.44 7.28
N HIS A 57 0.19 -3.69 7.27
CA HIS A 57 0.92 -4.82 7.81
C HIS A 57 1.37 -5.74 6.67
N LYS A 58 2.69 -5.82 6.44
CA LYS A 58 3.27 -6.81 5.53
C LYS A 58 3.39 -8.14 6.26
N PHE A 59 3.00 -9.22 5.60
CA PHE A 59 3.19 -10.59 6.10
C PHE A 59 4.21 -11.31 5.22
N ASP A 60 5.22 -11.92 5.84
CA ASP A 60 6.20 -12.72 5.12
C ASP A 60 5.62 -14.04 4.62
N ARG A 61 6.15 -14.52 3.48
CA ARG A 61 5.82 -15.85 2.96
C ARG A 61 6.22 -16.97 3.93
N HIS A 62 7.35 -16.80 4.63
CA HIS A 62 7.89 -17.80 5.55
C HIS A 62 7.55 -17.40 6.99
N GLY A 63 6.55 -18.08 7.56
CA GLY A 63 6.14 -17.90 8.95
C GLY A 63 5.18 -16.74 9.21
N TYR A 64 4.68 -16.06 8.17
CA TYR A 64 3.63 -15.03 8.28
C TYR A 64 3.90 -13.97 9.34
N LYS A 65 5.18 -13.60 9.52
CA LYS A 65 5.57 -12.59 10.51
C LYS A 65 5.03 -11.24 10.08
N LYS A 66 4.18 -10.67 10.94
CA LYS A 66 3.62 -9.33 10.79
C LYS A 66 4.73 -8.27 10.89
N ARG A 67 4.76 -7.34 9.95
CA ARG A 67 5.67 -6.19 9.96
C ARG A 67 4.92 -4.92 9.65
N ASP A 68 5.04 -3.94 10.54
CA ASP A 68 4.42 -2.64 10.37
C ASP A 68 5.20 -1.82 9.34
N ARG A 69 4.46 -1.27 8.37
CA ARG A 69 5.01 -0.50 7.25
C ARG A 69 4.08 0.68 6.96
N VAL A 70 4.66 1.73 6.41
CA VAL A 70 3.90 2.78 5.75
C VAL A 70 3.90 2.49 4.26
N LEU A 71 2.71 2.41 3.68
CA LEU A 71 2.49 2.30 2.25
C LEU A 71 2.40 3.71 1.67
N LEU A 72 3.21 3.97 0.64
CA LEU A 72 3.14 5.19 -0.16
C LEU A 72 2.89 4.80 -1.61
N LEU A 73 1.81 5.29 -2.18
CA LEU A 73 1.45 5.05 -3.57
C LEU A 73 1.72 6.31 -4.38
N THR A 74 2.59 6.19 -5.39
CA THR A 74 2.79 7.23 -6.40
C THR A 74 2.07 6.87 -7.70
N THR A 75 2.14 7.76 -8.69
CA THR A 75 1.59 7.52 -10.02
C THR A 75 2.19 6.31 -10.73
N THR A 76 3.42 5.92 -10.40
CA THR A 76 4.13 4.83 -11.09
C THR A 76 4.54 3.69 -10.16
N THR A 77 4.64 3.91 -8.85
CA THR A 77 5.33 3.00 -7.95
C THR A 77 4.63 2.93 -6.58
N LEU A 78 4.58 1.73 -6.01
CA LEU A 78 4.15 1.47 -4.64
C LEU A 78 5.39 1.24 -3.76
N TYR A 79 5.52 2.01 -2.68
CA TYR A 79 6.62 1.91 -1.74
C TYR A 79 6.13 1.39 -0.39
N LEU A 80 6.93 0.51 0.22
CA LEU A 80 6.78 0.13 1.62
C LEU A 80 7.98 0.67 2.40
N VAL A 81 7.69 1.56 3.33
CA VAL A 81 8.66 2.31 4.13
C VAL A 81 8.53 1.90 5.59
N VAL A 82 9.63 1.97 6.33
CA VAL A 82 9.64 1.83 7.79
C VAL A 82 10.30 3.06 8.41
N GLU A 83 9.85 3.40 9.61
CA GLU A 83 10.49 4.36 10.50
C GLU A 83 11.62 3.66 11.25
N GLU A 84 12.87 4.11 11.06
CA GLU A 84 14.06 3.66 11.78
C GLU A 84 14.66 4.88 12.50
N GLY A 85 14.25 5.08 13.75
CA GLY A 85 14.65 6.24 14.54
C GLY A 85 14.04 7.54 13.99
N LYS A 86 14.88 8.50 13.61
CA LYS A 86 14.47 9.76 12.96
C LYS A 86 14.46 9.70 11.43
N HIS A 87 14.82 8.55 10.86
CA HIS A 87 14.94 8.37 9.42
C HIS A 87 13.90 7.36 8.92
N PHE A 88 13.56 7.49 7.64
CA PHE A 88 12.63 6.58 6.98
C PHE A 88 13.35 5.82 5.89
N LYS A 89 13.24 4.50 5.93
CA LYS A 89 13.94 3.60 5.02
C LYS A 89 12.94 2.89 4.12
N SER A 90 13.12 3.04 2.80
CA SER A 90 12.38 2.23 1.82
C SER A 90 12.84 0.78 1.93
N LYS A 91 11.93 -0.12 2.27
CA LYS A 91 12.18 -1.57 2.33
C LYS A 91 11.81 -2.24 1.02
N HIS A 92 10.73 -1.80 0.39
CA HIS A 92 10.33 -2.29 -0.93
C HIS A 92 9.92 -1.13 -1.83
N LYS A 93 10.33 -1.24 -3.09
CA LYS A 93 9.94 -0.37 -4.20
C LYS A 93 9.37 -1.25 -5.29
N LEU A 94 8.06 -1.17 -5.50
CA LEU A 94 7.32 -2.01 -6.43
C LEU A 94 6.72 -1.13 -7.53
N PRO A 95 7.29 -1.12 -8.75
CA PRO A 95 6.66 -0.48 -9.89
C PRO A 95 5.24 -1.02 -10.07
N LEU A 96 4.26 -0.17 -10.38
CA LEU A 96 2.88 -0.63 -10.58
C LEU A 96 2.77 -1.58 -11.78
N THR A 97 3.65 -1.44 -12.77
CA THR A 97 3.79 -2.36 -13.91
C THR A 97 4.22 -3.76 -13.49
N ALA A 98 4.85 -3.92 -12.32
CA ALA A 98 5.24 -5.22 -11.78
C ALA A 98 4.06 -5.99 -11.17
N ILE A 99 2.97 -5.31 -10.81
CA ILE A 99 1.80 -5.92 -10.16
C ILE A 99 0.91 -6.50 -11.24
N THR A 100 0.86 -7.83 -11.32
CA THR A 100 0.08 -8.56 -12.33
C THR A 100 -1.36 -8.77 -11.89
N LYS A 101 -1.60 -8.88 -10.58
CA LYS A 101 -2.93 -9.12 -10.03
C LYS A 101 -3.04 -8.64 -8.60
N VAL A 102 -4.22 -8.10 -8.27
CA VAL A 102 -4.64 -7.82 -6.89
C VAL A 102 -5.74 -8.80 -6.53
N GLU A 103 -5.54 -9.56 -5.46
CA GLU A 103 -6.51 -10.53 -4.97
C GLU A 103 -6.99 -10.16 -3.58
N ILE A 104 -8.29 -10.30 -3.39
CA ILE A 104 -8.99 -10.06 -2.13
C ILE A 104 -9.89 -11.26 -1.86
N THR A 105 -10.14 -11.57 -0.60
CA THR A 105 -11.14 -12.60 -0.25
C THR A 105 -12.54 -12.01 -0.29
N SER A 106 -13.57 -12.85 -0.36
CA SER A 106 -14.97 -12.41 -0.29
C SER A 106 -15.49 -12.16 1.15
N GLN A 107 -14.70 -12.52 2.17
CA GLN A 107 -15.11 -12.44 3.58
C GLN A 107 -14.98 -11.03 4.14
N SER A 108 -15.23 -10.82 5.43
CA SER A 108 -15.08 -9.50 6.07
C SER A 108 -13.65 -9.18 6.52
N ASP A 109 -12.66 -9.94 6.04
CA ASP A 109 -11.25 -9.68 6.36
C ASP A 109 -10.70 -8.40 5.69
N ARG A 110 -9.55 -7.96 6.19
CA ARG A 110 -8.83 -6.76 5.74
C ARG A 110 -7.47 -7.15 5.14
N PHE A 111 -7.48 -8.13 4.23
CA PHE A 111 -6.26 -8.65 3.61
C PHE A 111 -6.30 -8.48 2.09
N ILE A 112 -5.15 -8.14 1.51
CA ILE A 112 -4.94 -8.03 0.07
C ILE A 112 -3.67 -8.79 -0.27
N LEU A 113 -3.73 -9.61 -1.32
CA LEU A 113 -2.58 -10.28 -1.91
C LEU A 113 -2.21 -9.60 -3.23
N LEU A 114 -0.97 -9.12 -3.31
CA LEU A 114 -0.40 -8.59 -4.55
C LEU A 114 0.41 -9.68 -5.23
N ARG A 115 0.03 -10.06 -6.45
CA ARG A 115 0.85 -10.93 -7.31
C ARG A 115 1.79 -10.06 -8.14
N LEU A 116 3.06 -10.40 -8.11
CA LEU A 116 4.09 -9.73 -8.89
C LEU A 116 4.46 -10.57 -10.11
N SER A 117 5.01 -9.95 -11.15
CA SER A 117 5.53 -10.70 -12.29
C SER A 117 6.76 -11.53 -11.88
N PRO A 118 6.99 -12.72 -12.47
CA PRO A 118 8.11 -13.59 -12.12
C PRO A 118 9.49 -12.93 -12.21
N GLU A 119 9.62 -11.93 -13.09
CA GLU A 119 10.86 -11.17 -13.28
C GLU A 119 11.20 -10.30 -12.07
N HIS A 120 10.18 -9.82 -11.35
CA HIS A 120 10.32 -9.01 -10.14
C HIS A 120 10.37 -9.84 -8.84
N HIS A 121 10.25 -11.17 -8.93
CA HIS A 121 10.40 -12.07 -7.78
C HIS A 121 11.86 -12.30 -7.35
N LYS A 122 12.84 -11.96 -8.21
CA LYS A 122 14.25 -12.32 -7.99
C LYS A 122 15.04 -11.34 -7.12
N THR A 123 14.52 -10.15 -6.84
CA THR A 123 15.24 -9.08 -6.12
C THR A 123 14.85 -8.92 -4.66
N ASP A 124 13.86 -9.63 -4.14
CA ASP A 124 13.41 -9.49 -2.75
C ASP A 124 14.22 -10.40 -1.80
N LYS A 125 15.50 -10.08 -1.62
CA LYS A 125 16.31 -10.55 -0.47
C LYS A 125 16.61 -9.34 0.42
N GLY A 126 15.63 -8.94 1.23
CA GLY A 126 15.74 -7.84 2.20
C GLY A 126 14.99 -8.15 3.48
#